data_AF-A0A6M1Z5A2-F1
#
_entry.id   AF-A0A6M1Z5A2-F1
#
_cell.length_a   1.000
_cell.length_b   1.000
_cell.length_c   1.000
_cell.angle_alpha   90.00
_cell.angle_beta   90.00
_cell.angle_gamma   90.00
#
_symmetry.space_group_name_H-M   'P 1'
#
loop_
_entity.id
_entity.type
_entity.pdbx_description
1 polymer ?
#
loop_
_entity_poly.entity_id
_entity_poly.type
_entity_poly.pdbx_seq_one_letter_code
_entity_poly.pdbx_strand_id
1 'polypeptide(L)'
;MSAAAGLTNDFQVNQNPVKKDVLQDAEKPTDSKIKVITKKAFEIFKEVYDFVYAKNPITQKRQFWVIPTSFEKLVGSWMYASYVVNEGGKTFDEESARLVQEIGQDLTKKTKRGLNWQFTQIRSQEINAFCLPGGKICIYDGIIEGIKKVNIEGYADLSKEDKIAAVLSHEIIHAEARHVARKIEKLFVINLILIGIKVCTDIFINVFRVNTDEKQMKKEKLYLDIAKFVTEHLTTLFTKSYMLAGSRAQEYEADKYGMYLMKDNGYNPKAALWLQEFLIKRELETSDWIKKIYEFFSTHPGAKNRLEKNRETLNEIEEKKVL
;
A
#
# COMPACT_ATOMS: atom_id res chain seq x y z
N MET A 1 -12.89 -61.12 -42.31
CA MET A 1 -14.32 -60.93 -42.66
C MET A 1 -14.92 -60.11 -41.52
N SER A 2 -15.14 -58.80 -41.71
CA SER A 2 -16.44 -58.18 -42.09
C SER A 2 -17.41 -58.17 -40.89
N ALA A 3 -18.20 -57.15 -40.52
CA ALA A 3 -18.51 -55.76 -40.89
C ALA A 3 -19.43 -55.25 -39.74
N ALA A 4 -19.36 -54.03 -39.23
CA ALA A 4 -19.95 -52.78 -39.75
C ALA A 4 -21.39 -52.92 -40.28
N ALA A 5 -22.41 -52.57 -39.46
CA ALA A 5 -23.74 -52.07 -39.88
C ALA A 5 -24.59 -51.77 -38.61
N GLY A 6 -24.77 -50.50 -38.21
CA GLY A 6 -25.99 -49.72 -38.45
C GLY A 6 -26.40 -49.14 -37.08
N LEU A 7 -26.64 -47.84 -36.88
CA LEU A 7 -27.53 -46.95 -37.61
C LEU A 7 -26.99 -45.51 -37.57
N THR A 8 -26.81 -44.94 -38.76
CA THR A 8 -26.66 -43.50 -39.01
C THR A 8 -27.87 -43.03 -39.81
N ASN A 9 -28.45 -41.89 -39.41
CA ASN A 9 -29.35 -40.95 -40.10
C ASN A 9 -30.31 -40.40 -39.02
N ASP A 10 -30.44 -39.10 -38.73
CA ASP A 10 -30.45 -37.95 -39.62
C ASP A 10 -29.92 -36.69 -38.92
N PHE A 11 -28.97 -36.00 -39.56
CA PHE A 11 -28.85 -34.55 -39.46
C PHE A 11 -28.35 -34.06 -40.82
N GLN A 12 -29.29 -33.70 -41.70
CA GLN A 12 -28.95 -33.03 -42.95
C GLN A 12 -28.43 -31.62 -42.63
N VAL A 13 -27.11 -31.44 -42.76
CA VAL A 13 -26.50 -30.11 -42.80
C VAL A 13 -26.83 -29.50 -44.16
N ASN A 14 -27.63 -28.44 -44.12
CA ASN A 14 -27.97 -27.62 -45.27
C ASN A 14 -26.69 -27.03 -45.89
N GLN A 15 -26.22 -27.61 -47.01
CA GLN A 15 -25.08 -27.10 -47.77
C GLN A 15 -25.52 -25.92 -48.62
N ASN A 16 -25.58 -24.72 -48.02
CA ASN A 16 -25.45 -23.51 -48.80
C ASN A 16 -23.96 -23.34 -49.16
N PRO A 17 -23.58 -23.28 -50.45
CA PRO A 17 -22.20 -23.01 -50.83
C PRO A 17 -21.85 -21.58 -50.43
N VAL A 18 -21.07 -21.44 -49.36
CA VAL A 18 -20.41 -20.17 -49.04
C VAL A 18 -19.52 -19.82 -50.23
N LYS A 19 -19.87 -18.73 -50.93
CA LYS A 19 -19.08 -18.16 -52.02
C LYS A 19 -17.63 -17.99 -51.54
N LYS A 20 -16.70 -18.73 -52.16
CA LYS A 20 -15.25 -18.67 -51.88
C LYS A 20 -14.56 -17.38 -52.34
N ASP A 21 -15.31 -16.45 -52.94
CA ASP A 21 -14.74 -15.28 -53.65
C ASP A 21 -14.65 -14.00 -52.80
N VAL A 22 -14.66 -14.09 -51.45
CA VAL A 22 -14.54 -12.90 -50.58
C VAL A 22 -13.19 -12.85 -49.82
N LEU A 23 -12.27 -13.78 -50.06
CA LEU A 23 -10.99 -13.84 -49.34
C LEU A 23 -9.73 -13.82 -50.23
N GLN A 24 -9.78 -13.15 -51.39
CA GLN A 24 -8.58 -13.04 -52.27
C GLN A 24 -7.89 -11.67 -52.31
N ASP A 25 -8.38 -10.61 -51.66
CA ASP A 25 -7.74 -9.28 -51.70
C ASP A 25 -7.33 -8.72 -50.33
N ALA A 26 -6.91 -9.56 -49.40
CA ALA A 26 -6.13 -9.09 -48.26
C ALA A 26 -4.65 -9.04 -48.66
N GLU A 27 -4.18 -7.88 -49.16
CA GLU A 27 -2.74 -7.62 -49.36
C GLU A 27 -1.96 -8.08 -48.11
N LYS A 28 -1.07 -9.06 -48.27
CA LYS A 28 -0.15 -9.44 -47.19
C LYS A 28 0.69 -8.19 -46.84
N PRO A 29 0.70 -7.74 -45.57
CA PRO A 29 1.42 -6.53 -45.22
C PRO A 29 2.91 -6.70 -45.54
N THR A 30 3.48 -5.76 -46.28
CA THR A 30 4.91 -5.71 -46.60
C THR A 30 5.76 -5.62 -45.33
N ASP A 31 7.01 -6.09 -45.36
CA ASP A 31 7.95 -6.07 -44.21
C ASP A 31 8.08 -4.68 -43.55
N SER A 32 7.91 -3.60 -44.30
CA SER A 32 7.90 -2.23 -43.77
C SER A 32 6.62 -1.91 -42.97
N LYS A 33 5.44 -2.34 -43.45
CA LYS A 33 4.16 -2.20 -42.74
C LYS A 33 4.16 -3.03 -41.45
N ILE A 34 4.71 -4.26 -41.50
CA ILE A 34 4.89 -5.11 -40.30
C ILE A 34 5.77 -4.39 -39.30
N LYS A 35 6.97 -3.92 -39.68
CA LYS A 35 7.87 -3.18 -38.78
C LYS A 35 7.22 -1.94 -38.13
N VAL A 36 6.42 -1.18 -38.88
CA VAL A 36 5.70 0.00 -38.36
C VAL A 36 4.63 -0.41 -37.33
N ILE A 37 3.86 -1.46 -37.62
CA ILE A 37 2.84 -1.98 -36.70
C ILE A 37 3.50 -2.53 -35.44
N THR A 38 4.58 -3.31 -35.56
CA THR A 38 5.32 -3.86 -34.41
C THR A 38 5.92 -2.75 -33.56
N LYS A 39 6.46 -1.68 -34.17
CA LYS A 39 6.98 -0.52 -33.45
C LYS A 39 5.88 0.21 -32.67
N LYS A 40 4.73 0.49 -33.29
CA LYS A 40 3.59 1.10 -32.60
C LYS A 40 3.05 0.23 -31.46
N ALA A 41 2.95 -1.08 -31.66
CA ALA A 41 2.53 -2.02 -30.62
C ALA A 41 3.52 -2.02 -29.45
N PHE A 42 4.83 -1.96 -29.72
CA PHE A 42 5.86 -1.85 -28.69
C PHE A 42 5.82 -0.51 -27.95
N GLU A 43 5.56 0.61 -28.64
CA GLU A 43 5.38 1.93 -28.03
C GLU A 43 4.16 1.95 -27.09
N ILE A 44 3.01 1.45 -27.55
CA ILE A 44 1.80 1.32 -26.71
C ILE A 44 2.06 0.39 -25.52
N PHE A 45 2.71 -0.76 -25.75
CA PHE A 45 3.09 -1.66 -24.66
C PHE A 45 3.99 -0.96 -23.65
N LYS A 46 4.98 -0.18 -24.12
CA LYS A 46 5.87 0.57 -23.26
C LYS A 46 5.12 1.64 -22.47
N GLU A 47 4.19 2.36 -23.07
CA GLU A 47 3.34 3.34 -22.37
C GLU A 47 2.48 2.68 -21.29
N VAL A 48 1.82 1.56 -21.61
CA VAL A 48 1.05 0.78 -20.65
C VAL A 48 1.95 0.21 -19.56
N TYR A 49 3.13 -0.29 -19.91
CA TYR A 49 4.12 -0.79 -18.95
C TYR A 49 4.64 0.32 -18.05
N ASP A 50 4.95 1.50 -18.57
CA ASP A 50 5.42 2.64 -17.79
C ASP A 50 4.31 3.19 -16.87
N PHE A 51 3.05 3.14 -17.32
CA PHE A 51 1.88 3.47 -16.51
C PHE A 51 1.65 2.46 -15.38
N VAL A 52 1.66 1.16 -15.70
CA VAL A 52 1.40 0.08 -14.73
C VAL A 52 2.61 -0.15 -13.81
N TYR A 53 3.83 0.04 -14.29
CA TYR A 53 5.11 -0.13 -13.57
C TYR A 53 5.90 1.18 -13.51
N ALA A 54 5.37 2.15 -12.79
CA ALA A 54 5.99 3.45 -12.59
C ALA A 54 7.24 3.37 -11.67
N LYS A 55 8.18 4.29 -11.87
CA LYS A 55 9.39 4.42 -11.04
C LYS A 55 9.07 5.22 -9.76
N ASN A 56 9.37 4.66 -8.59
CA ASN A 56 9.19 5.39 -7.33
C ASN A 56 10.22 6.54 -7.21
N PRO A 57 9.80 7.79 -6.96
CA PRO A 57 10.69 8.97 -6.97
C PRO A 57 11.70 8.98 -5.81
N ILE A 58 11.50 8.15 -4.80
CA ILE A 58 12.34 8.06 -3.60
C ILE A 58 13.28 6.87 -3.73
N THR A 59 12.73 5.68 -3.94
CA THR A 59 13.53 4.45 -3.98
C THR A 59 14.19 4.21 -5.33
N GLN A 60 13.76 4.93 -6.37
CA GLN A 60 14.20 4.78 -7.76
C GLN A 60 13.92 3.40 -8.38
N LYS A 61 13.15 2.54 -7.71
CA LYS A 61 12.77 1.21 -8.21
C LYS A 61 11.46 1.31 -9.01
N ARG A 62 11.33 0.54 -10.10
CA ARG A 62 10.04 0.35 -10.79
C ARG A 62 9.13 -0.54 -9.97
N GLN A 63 7.87 -0.15 -9.84
CA GLN A 63 6.90 -0.80 -8.98
C GLN A 63 5.54 -0.79 -9.65
N PHE A 64 4.79 -1.88 -9.47
CA PHE A 64 3.39 -1.95 -9.88
C PHE A 64 2.63 -0.80 -9.18
N TRP A 65 2.00 0.07 -9.96
CA TRP A 65 1.44 1.35 -9.52
C TRP A 65 0.12 1.60 -10.28
N VAL A 66 -0.92 0.88 -9.89
CA VAL A 66 -2.25 0.97 -10.54
C VAL A 66 -3.26 1.77 -9.75
N ILE A 67 -3.02 2.01 -8.45
CA ILE A 67 -3.88 2.89 -7.66
C ILE A 67 -3.40 4.34 -7.84
N PRO A 68 -4.22 5.22 -8.44
CA PRO A 68 -3.88 6.63 -8.55
C PRO A 68 -3.70 7.28 -7.19
N THR A 69 -2.83 8.28 -7.10
CA THR A 69 -2.60 9.00 -5.82
C THR A 69 -3.87 9.69 -5.32
N SER A 70 -4.80 10.09 -6.20
CA SER A 70 -6.11 10.62 -5.80
C SER A 70 -6.95 9.59 -5.05
N PHE A 71 -7.01 8.35 -5.55
CA PHE A 71 -7.70 7.25 -4.87
C PHE A 71 -7.01 6.88 -3.56
N GLU A 72 -5.67 6.87 -3.54
CA GLU A 72 -4.89 6.67 -2.31
C GLU A 72 -5.24 7.72 -1.23
N LYS A 73 -5.36 9.01 -1.61
CA LYS A 73 -5.77 10.10 -0.71
C LYS A 73 -7.21 9.92 -0.21
N LEU A 74 -8.13 9.47 -1.07
CA LEU A 74 -9.51 9.18 -0.71
C LEU A 74 -9.58 8.05 0.33
N VAL A 75 -8.94 6.91 0.03
CA VAL A 75 -8.89 5.75 0.93
C VAL A 75 -8.27 6.13 2.28
N GLY A 76 -7.18 6.88 2.25
CA GLY A 76 -6.54 7.40 3.47
C GLY A 76 -7.46 8.26 4.33
N SER A 77 -8.21 9.16 3.70
CA SER A 77 -9.15 10.06 4.41
C SER A 77 -10.31 9.28 5.03
N TRP A 78 -10.83 8.28 4.32
CA TRP A 78 -11.85 7.37 4.83
C TRP A 78 -11.31 6.55 6.02
N MET A 79 -10.14 5.92 5.88
CA MET A 79 -9.48 5.16 6.96
C MET A 79 -9.22 6.02 8.19
N TYR A 80 -8.76 7.25 7.99
CA TYR A 80 -8.56 8.22 9.07
C TYR A 80 -9.86 8.48 9.83
N ALA A 81 -10.96 8.77 9.12
CA ALA A 81 -12.26 9.01 9.74
C ALA A 81 -12.81 7.77 10.47
N SER A 82 -12.60 6.57 9.93
CA SER A 82 -13.12 5.33 10.52
C SER A 82 -12.32 4.81 11.71
N TYR A 83 -11.00 5.07 11.76
CA TYR A 83 -10.14 4.49 12.79
C TYR A 83 -9.61 5.55 13.75
N VAL A 84 -8.98 6.60 13.24
CA VAL A 84 -8.30 7.60 14.08
C VAL A 84 -9.31 8.41 14.89
N VAL A 85 -10.42 8.81 14.29
CA VAL A 85 -11.47 9.55 15.01
C VAL A 85 -12.14 8.67 16.09
N ASN A 86 -12.35 7.39 15.79
CA ASN A 86 -13.03 6.47 16.71
C ASN A 86 -12.14 5.99 17.86
N GLU A 87 -10.83 5.84 17.65
CA GLU A 87 -9.82 5.49 18.68
C GLU A 87 -9.47 6.68 19.60
N GLY A 88 -10.25 7.76 19.56
CA GLY A 88 -10.00 8.94 20.40
C GLY A 88 -8.84 9.81 19.92
N GLY A 89 -8.59 9.85 18.60
CA GLY A 89 -7.65 10.76 17.96
C GLY A 89 -8.05 12.21 18.23
N LYS A 90 -7.45 12.80 19.27
CA LYS A 90 -7.66 14.19 19.63
C LYS A 90 -6.62 15.02 18.92
N THR A 91 -7.07 15.88 18.01
CA THR A 91 -6.31 17.06 17.63
C THR A 91 -6.55 18.10 18.73
N PHE A 92 -5.53 18.35 19.55
CA PHE A 92 -5.31 19.53 20.41
C PHE A 92 -5.76 19.47 21.88
N ASP A 93 -4.74 19.53 22.75
CA ASP A 93 -4.53 20.52 23.83
C ASP A 93 -3.16 20.29 24.54
N GLU A 94 -2.44 19.23 24.19
CA GLU A 94 -1.11 18.93 24.73
C GLU A 94 0.03 19.47 23.86
N GLU A 95 1.07 20.00 24.52
CA GLU A 95 2.32 20.47 23.94
C GLU A 95 2.97 19.43 23.00
N SER A 96 2.89 18.14 23.34
CA SER A 96 3.47 17.07 22.51
C SER A 96 2.79 16.91 21.16
N ALA A 97 1.47 17.11 21.08
CA ALA A 97 0.74 16.97 19.82
C ALA A 97 1.08 18.11 18.85
N ARG A 98 1.36 19.32 19.37
CA ARG A 98 1.88 20.45 18.59
C ARG A 98 3.27 20.15 18.07
N LEU A 99 4.15 19.65 18.94
CA LEU A 99 5.52 19.28 18.56
C LEU A 99 5.56 18.20 17.47
N VAL A 100 4.71 17.16 17.58
CA VAL A 100 4.55 16.13 16.55
C VAL A 100 4.13 16.73 15.21
N GLN A 101 3.17 17.67 15.22
CA GLN A 101 2.74 18.35 14.01
C GLN A 101 3.84 19.23 13.43
N GLU A 102 4.54 20.02 14.24
CA GLU A 102 5.61 20.90 13.80
C GLU A 102 6.76 20.12 13.16
N ILE A 103 7.27 19.09 13.84
CA ILE A 103 8.34 18.23 13.32
C ILE A 103 7.89 17.49 12.06
N GLY A 104 6.67 16.94 12.08
CA GLY A 104 6.11 16.24 10.92
C GLY A 104 6.01 17.16 9.70
N GLN A 105 5.47 18.37 9.87
CA GLN A 105 5.38 19.35 8.79
C GLN A 105 6.76 19.76 8.28
N ASP A 106 7.73 19.96 9.17
CA ASP A 106 9.09 20.30 8.79
C ASP A 106 9.72 19.21 7.91
N LEU A 107 9.71 17.95 8.36
CA LEU A 107 10.22 16.79 7.61
C LEU A 107 9.60 16.70 6.20
N THR A 108 8.31 17.01 6.07
CA THR A 108 7.60 16.87 4.79
C THR A 108 8.01 17.89 3.73
N LYS A 109 8.68 18.99 4.09
CA LYS A 109 9.19 19.99 3.13
C LYS A 109 10.17 19.40 2.11
N LYS A 110 10.83 18.29 2.45
CA LYS A 110 11.79 17.58 1.58
C LYS A 110 11.18 16.35 0.88
N THR A 111 9.90 16.08 1.08
CA THR A 111 9.18 14.97 0.41
C THR A 111 8.86 15.32 -1.04
N LYS A 112 8.65 14.29 -1.89
CA LYS A 112 8.53 14.47 -3.35
C LYS A 112 7.13 14.19 -3.90
N ARG A 113 6.29 13.42 -3.19
CA ARG A 113 4.98 13.01 -3.75
C ARG A 113 3.84 14.02 -3.57
N GLY A 114 4.02 15.10 -2.81
CA GLY A 114 2.96 16.10 -2.59
C GLY A 114 1.70 15.50 -1.96
N LEU A 115 1.87 14.68 -0.92
CA LEU A 115 0.77 14.09 -0.16
C LEU A 115 0.10 15.12 0.76
N ASN A 116 -1.13 14.83 1.18
CA ASN A 116 -1.88 15.71 2.08
C ASN A 116 -1.54 15.35 3.53
N TRP A 117 -0.32 15.73 3.92
CA TRP A 117 0.30 15.37 5.19
C TRP A 117 -0.54 15.81 6.39
N GLN A 118 -0.84 14.87 7.27
CA GLN A 118 -1.55 15.10 8.52
C GLN A 118 -0.95 14.23 9.60
N PHE A 119 -0.61 14.83 10.73
CA PHE A 119 0.03 14.18 11.85
C PHE A 119 -0.91 14.22 13.06
N THR A 120 -1.12 13.07 13.68
CA THR A 120 -2.08 12.92 14.78
C THR A 120 -1.47 12.13 15.92
N GLN A 121 -1.57 12.66 17.14
CA GLN A 121 -1.25 11.91 18.35
C GLN A 121 -2.50 11.14 18.80
N ILE A 122 -2.37 9.84 19.08
CA ILE A 122 -3.45 8.97 19.54
C ILE A 122 -3.29 8.72 21.03
N ARG A 123 -4.37 8.94 21.79
CA ARG A 123 -4.38 8.80 23.24
C ARG A 123 -4.44 7.34 23.68
N SER A 124 -3.32 6.63 23.58
CA SER A 124 -3.18 5.24 24.04
C SER A 124 -1.75 4.96 24.49
N GLN A 125 -1.63 4.12 25.52
CA GLN A 125 -0.36 3.73 26.15
C GLN A 125 0.42 2.70 25.31
N GLU A 126 -0.13 2.26 24.18
CA GLU A 126 0.56 1.37 23.26
C GLU A 126 1.83 2.03 22.68
N ILE A 127 2.89 1.22 22.52
CA ILE A 127 4.13 1.64 21.86
C ILE A 127 3.95 1.44 20.35
N ASN A 128 3.32 2.40 19.68
CA ASN A 128 3.03 2.29 18.25
C ASN A 128 3.04 3.64 17.50
N ALA A 129 3.32 3.57 16.21
CA ALA A 129 3.12 4.61 15.22
C ALA A 129 2.80 3.93 13.88
N PHE A 130 2.01 4.60 13.04
CA PHE A 130 1.68 4.07 11.72
C PHE A 130 1.38 5.18 10.71
N CYS A 131 1.52 4.84 9.44
CA CYS A 131 1.02 5.64 8.34
C CYS A 131 -0.19 4.98 7.65
N LEU A 132 -1.17 5.80 7.28
CA LEU A 132 -2.24 5.44 6.37
C LEU A 132 -1.95 6.03 4.97
N PRO A 133 -2.59 5.51 3.92
CA PRO A 133 -2.47 6.03 2.57
C PRO A 133 -2.69 7.54 2.50
N GLY A 134 -2.05 8.20 1.54
CA GLY A 134 -2.30 9.63 1.28
C GLY A 134 -1.64 10.60 2.28
N GLY A 135 -0.75 10.12 3.15
CA GLY A 135 0.08 10.95 4.02
C GLY A 135 -0.52 11.21 5.40
N LYS A 136 -1.35 10.30 5.94
CA LYS A 136 -1.85 10.41 7.31
C LYS A 136 -0.93 9.63 8.23
N ILE A 137 -0.31 10.26 9.21
CA ILE A 137 0.63 9.63 10.14
C ILE A 137 0.10 9.78 11.56
N CYS A 138 0.13 8.69 12.30
CA CYS A 138 -0.33 8.61 13.68
C CYS A 138 0.79 8.12 14.59
N ILE A 139 0.87 8.68 15.79
CA ILE A 139 1.83 8.31 16.84
C ILE A 139 1.09 8.21 18.17
N TYR A 140 1.39 7.18 18.96
CA TYR A 140 0.70 6.92 20.23
C TYR A 140 1.41 7.59 21.41
N ASP A 141 0.65 7.94 22.45
CA ASP A 141 1.19 8.48 23.72
C ASP A 141 2.28 7.58 24.30
N GLY A 142 2.16 6.25 24.18
CA GLY A 142 3.16 5.32 24.68
C GLY A 142 4.57 5.57 24.13
N ILE A 143 4.72 5.92 22.85
CA ILE A 143 6.01 6.33 22.28
C ILE A 143 6.47 7.66 22.88
N ILE A 144 5.57 8.66 22.94
CA ILE A 144 5.89 9.99 23.48
C ILE A 144 6.33 9.92 24.95
N GLU A 145 5.64 9.12 25.75
CA GLU A 145 6.02 8.85 27.14
C GLU A 145 7.33 8.08 27.23
N GLY A 146 7.55 7.13 26.33
CA GLY A 146 8.83 6.41 26.21
C GLY A 146 10.01 7.34 25.96
N ILE A 147 9.86 8.29 25.02
CA ILE A 147 10.87 9.32 24.72
C ILE A 147 11.21 10.16 25.95
N LYS A 148 10.22 10.46 26.80
CA LYS A 148 10.39 11.27 28.03
C LYS A 148 11.04 10.48 29.18
N LYS A 149 10.69 9.20 29.34
CA LYS A 149 11.01 8.42 30.55
C LYS A 149 12.19 7.47 30.37
N VAL A 150 12.46 6.99 29.15
CA VAL A 150 13.46 5.95 28.90
C VAL A 150 14.79 6.58 28.53
N ASN A 151 15.76 6.44 29.44
CA ASN A 151 17.16 6.74 29.16
C ASN A 151 17.85 5.49 28.60
N ILE A 152 18.57 5.69 27.50
CA ILE A 152 19.41 4.69 26.85
C ILE A 152 20.82 5.28 26.80
N GLU A 153 21.79 4.50 27.28
CA GLU A 153 23.20 4.90 27.30
C GLU A 153 23.71 5.20 25.88
N GLY A 154 24.56 6.23 25.74
CA GLY A 154 25.11 6.62 24.45
C GLY A 154 24.24 7.56 23.60
N TYR A 155 23.05 7.96 24.09
CA TYR A 155 22.10 8.82 23.37
C TYR A 155 21.64 10.06 24.17
N ALA A 156 22.43 10.48 25.16
CA ALA A 156 22.14 11.65 25.99
C ALA A 156 22.22 12.98 25.22
N ASP A 157 22.93 12.99 24.10
CA ASP A 157 23.07 14.12 23.17
C ASP A 157 21.84 14.36 22.29
N LEU A 158 20.90 13.41 22.24
CA LEU A 158 19.70 13.51 21.40
C LEU A 158 18.60 14.31 22.07
N SER A 159 18.06 15.29 21.34
CA SER A 159 16.90 16.04 21.80
C SER A 159 15.62 15.19 21.73
N LYS A 160 14.55 15.68 22.37
CA LYS A 160 13.22 15.07 22.26
C LYS A 160 12.72 15.12 20.81
N GLU A 161 13.02 16.21 20.11
CA GLU A 161 12.67 16.47 18.73
C GLU A 161 13.38 15.48 17.80
N ASP A 162 14.66 15.19 18.00
CA ASP A 162 15.39 14.17 17.24
C ASP A 162 14.71 12.79 17.35
N LYS A 163 14.30 12.42 18.56
CA LYS A 163 13.63 11.13 18.83
C LYS A 163 12.24 11.05 18.21
N ILE A 164 11.47 12.14 18.23
CA ILE A 164 10.18 12.22 17.51
C ILE A 164 10.42 12.18 16.00
N ALA A 165 11.41 12.91 15.50
CA ALA A 165 11.76 12.94 14.08
C ALA A 165 12.18 11.55 13.57
N ALA A 166 12.86 10.74 14.38
CA ALA A 166 13.18 9.36 14.03
C ALA A 166 11.93 8.51 13.76
N VAL A 167 10.91 8.61 14.61
CA VAL A 167 9.63 7.90 14.44
C VAL A 167 8.89 8.44 13.21
N LEU A 168 8.76 9.76 13.08
CA LEU A 168 7.98 10.37 12.01
C LEU A 168 8.63 10.20 10.65
N SER A 169 9.96 10.35 10.54
CA SER A 169 10.67 10.17 9.26
C SER A 169 10.53 8.74 8.73
N HIS A 170 10.59 7.72 9.60
CA HIS A 170 10.32 6.32 9.26
C HIS A 170 8.92 6.15 8.64
N GLU A 171 7.88 6.67 9.30
CA GLU A 171 6.50 6.62 8.79
C GLU A 171 6.28 7.44 7.50
N ILE A 172 6.92 8.61 7.40
CA ILE A 172 6.91 9.42 6.17
C ILE A 172 7.49 8.62 5.01
N ILE A 173 8.60 7.90 5.21
CA ILE A 173 9.17 7.07 4.14
C ILE A 173 8.25 5.90 3.80
N HIS A 174 7.54 5.29 4.75
CA HIS A 174 6.53 4.29 4.40
C HIS A 174 5.45 4.84 3.45
N ALA A 175 4.99 6.07 3.66
CA ALA A 175 4.04 6.74 2.78
C ALA A 175 4.68 7.15 1.43
N GLU A 176 5.87 7.75 1.45
CA GLU A 176 6.63 8.17 0.28
C GLU A 176 7.05 6.99 -0.62
N ALA A 177 7.46 5.87 -0.02
CA ALA A 177 7.81 4.63 -0.71
C ALA A 177 6.58 3.75 -1.03
N ARG A 178 5.36 4.25 -0.78
CA ARG A 178 4.08 3.56 -1.04
C ARG A 178 3.99 2.19 -0.36
N HIS A 179 4.61 1.97 0.81
CA HIS A 179 4.61 0.64 1.45
C HIS A 179 3.20 0.14 1.76
N VAL A 180 2.36 1.01 2.29
CA VAL A 180 0.95 0.70 2.60
C VAL A 180 0.11 0.62 1.33
N ALA A 181 0.25 1.60 0.43
CA ALA A 181 -0.46 1.59 -0.85
C ALA A 181 -0.14 0.35 -1.70
N ARG A 182 1.11 -0.14 -1.72
CA ARG A 182 1.52 -1.37 -2.43
C ARG A 182 0.86 -2.62 -1.86
N LYS A 183 0.64 -2.68 -0.54
CA LYS A 183 -0.08 -3.79 0.11
C LYS A 183 -1.56 -3.74 -0.28
N ILE A 184 -2.16 -2.56 -0.20
CA ILE A 184 -3.55 -2.34 -0.61
C ILE A 184 -3.70 -2.66 -2.10
N GLU A 185 -2.80 -2.24 -2.99
CA GLU A 185 -2.83 -2.54 -4.42
C GLU A 185 -2.89 -4.03 -4.71
N LYS A 186 -2.02 -4.83 -4.08
CA LYS A 186 -2.01 -6.28 -4.26
C LYS A 186 -3.35 -6.90 -3.87
N LEU A 187 -3.89 -6.49 -2.73
CA LEU A 187 -5.17 -7.02 -2.25
C LEU A 187 -6.35 -6.45 -3.06
N PHE A 188 -6.29 -5.18 -3.47
CA PHE A 188 -7.31 -4.49 -4.24
C PHE A 188 -7.48 -5.08 -5.63
N VAL A 189 -6.38 -5.42 -6.32
CA VAL A 189 -6.45 -6.14 -7.60
C VAL A 189 -7.14 -7.49 -7.44
N ILE A 190 -6.80 -8.25 -6.40
CA ILE A 190 -7.48 -9.52 -6.09
C ILE A 190 -8.98 -9.28 -5.86
N ASN A 191 -9.34 -8.22 -5.14
CA ASN A 191 -10.73 -7.89 -4.85
C ASN A 191 -11.50 -7.37 -6.08
N LEU A 192 -10.88 -6.61 -6.98
CA LEU A 192 -11.49 -6.21 -8.26
C LEU A 192 -11.81 -7.44 -9.12
N ILE A 193 -10.92 -8.44 -9.13
CA ILE A 193 -11.19 -9.72 -9.80
C ILE A 193 -12.42 -10.39 -9.18
N LEU A 194 -12.51 -10.46 -7.85
CA LEU A 194 -13.66 -11.03 -7.15
C LEU A 194 -14.96 -10.25 -7.38
N ILE A 195 -14.92 -8.91 -7.37
CA ILE A 195 -16.05 -8.04 -7.69
C ILE A 195 -16.51 -8.29 -9.13
N GLY A 196 -15.57 -8.37 -10.08
CA GLY A 196 -15.86 -8.68 -11.48
C GLY A 196 -16.56 -10.03 -11.63
N ILE A 197 -16.04 -11.08 -10.99
CA ILE A 197 -16.67 -12.41 -10.96
C ILE A 197 -18.08 -12.34 -10.37
N LYS A 198 -18.28 -11.63 -9.25
CA LYS A 198 -19.60 -11.47 -8.62
C LYS A 198 -20.58 -10.75 -9.55
N VAL A 199 -20.19 -9.62 -10.14
CA VAL A 199 -21.05 -8.87 -11.07
C VAL A 199 -21.42 -9.74 -12.29
N CYS A 200 -20.47 -10.47 -12.88
CA CYS A 200 -20.75 -11.40 -13.96
C CYS A 200 -21.70 -12.52 -13.53
N THR A 201 -21.53 -13.07 -12.33
CA THR A 201 -22.39 -14.11 -11.76
C THR A 201 -23.80 -13.59 -11.50
N ASP A 202 -23.95 -12.41 -10.90
CA ASP A 202 -25.24 -11.78 -10.61
C ASP A 202 -25.98 -11.43 -11.91
N ILE A 203 -25.27 -10.92 -12.93
CA ILE A 203 -25.83 -10.70 -14.28
C ILE A 203 -26.26 -12.04 -14.89
N PHE A 204 -25.41 -13.07 -14.85
CA PHE A 204 -25.73 -14.41 -15.37
C PHE A 204 -26.97 -14.98 -14.69
N ILE A 205 -27.03 -15.00 -13.35
CA ILE A 205 -28.20 -15.49 -12.60
C ILE A 205 -29.45 -14.69 -12.98
N ASN A 206 -29.37 -13.37 -13.11
CA ASN A 206 -30.52 -12.54 -13.48
C ASN A 206 -30.97 -12.73 -14.94
N VAL A 207 -30.04 -13.03 -15.86
CA VAL A 207 -30.35 -13.32 -17.27
C VAL A 207 -30.93 -14.72 -17.44
N PHE A 208 -30.47 -15.71 -16.66
CA PHE A 208 -30.88 -17.11 -16.77
C PHE A 208 -32.01 -17.52 -15.81
N ARG A 209 -32.36 -16.74 -14.78
CA ARG A 209 -33.61 -16.90 -14.02
C ARG A 209 -34.76 -16.13 -14.70
N VAL A 210 -35.45 -16.83 -15.60
CA VAL A 210 -36.73 -16.40 -16.16
C VAL A 210 -37.87 -16.64 -15.14
N ASN A 211 -38.81 -15.68 -15.09
CA ASN A 211 -40.08 -15.62 -14.35
C ASN A 211 -40.09 -15.00 -12.93
N THR A 212 -40.37 -13.69 -12.88
CA THR A 212 -41.36 -13.04 -11.96
C THR A 212 -41.36 -11.51 -12.19
N ASP A 213 -42.55 -10.94 -12.32
CA ASP A 213 -42.88 -9.55 -12.70
C ASP A 213 -42.58 -8.49 -11.63
N GLU A 214 -41.31 -8.29 -11.29
CA GLU A 214 -40.85 -7.12 -10.52
C GLU A 214 -39.53 -6.58 -11.09
N LYS A 215 -39.59 -5.80 -12.17
CA LYS A 215 -38.38 -5.30 -12.86
C LYS A 215 -37.68 -4.15 -12.13
N GLN A 216 -38.39 -3.35 -11.35
CA GLN A 216 -37.85 -2.10 -10.79
C GLN A 216 -37.19 -2.30 -9.41
N MET A 217 -37.86 -3.04 -8.49
CA MET A 217 -37.29 -3.45 -7.19
C MET A 217 -36.01 -4.28 -7.32
N LYS A 218 -35.83 -5.03 -8.43
CA LYS A 218 -34.64 -5.85 -8.70
C LYS A 218 -33.38 -5.02 -9.03
N LYS A 219 -33.52 -3.85 -9.66
CA LYS A 219 -32.37 -3.02 -10.06
C LYS A 219 -31.78 -2.27 -8.87
N GLU A 220 -32.62 -1.65 -8.04
CA GLU A 220 -32.19 -0.97 -6.82
C GLU A 220 -31.57 -1.95 -5.82
N LYS A 221 -32.17 -3.12 -5.62
CA LYS A 221 -31.61 -4.18 -4.77
C LYS A 221 -30.24 -4.66 -5.28
N LEU A 222 -30.09 -4.84 -6.60
CA LEU A 222 -28.79 -5.19 -7.21
C LEU A 222 -27.72 -4.12 -6.96
N TYR A 223 -28.05 -2.82 -7.11
CA TYR A 223 -27.10 -1.74 -6.80
C TYR A 223 -26.74 -1.70 -5.31
N LEU A 224 -27.71 -1.88 -4.42
CA LEU A 224 -27.50 -1.92 -2.97
C LEU A 224 -26.63 -3.11 -2.56
N ASP A 225 -26.84 -4.28 -3.15
CA ASP A 225 -26.06 -5.49 -2.88
C ASP A 225 -24.63 -5.38 -3.42
N ILE A 226 -24.43 -4.75 -4.59
CA ILE A 226 -23.09 -4.43 -5.09
C ILE A 226 -22.41 -3.41 -4.17
N ALA A 227 -23.12 -2.34 -3.76
CA ALA A 227 -22.57 -1.31 -2.88
C ALA A 227 -22.17 -1.86 -1.50
N LYS A 228 -23.01 -2.72 -0.89
CA LYS A 228 -22.68 -3.41 0.36
C LYS A 228 -21.48 -4.34 0.20
N PHE A 229 -21.46 -5.17 -0.85
CA PHE A 229 -20.35 -6.08 -1.11
C PHE A 229 -19.01 -5.33 -1.29
N VAL A 230 -19.01 -4.23 -2.05
CA VAL A 230 -17.83 -3.37 -2.24
C VAL A 230 -17.39 -2.77 -0.90
N THR A 231 -18.33 -2.27 -0.10
CA THR A 231 -18.03 -1.65 1.21
C THR A 231 -17.45 -2.66 2.21
N GLU A 232 -18.02 -3.87 2.28
CA GLU A 232 -17.53 -4.97 3.13
C GLU A 232 -16.14 -5.45 2.70
N HIS A 233 -15.89 -5.58 1.39
CA HIS A 233 -14.59 -5.97 0.88
C HIS A 233 -13.54 -4.87 1.07
N LEU A 234 -13.89 -3.58 0.91
CA LEU A 234 -13.01 -2.46 1.24
C LEU A 234 -12.66 -2.40 2.73
N THR A 235 -13.62 -2.69 3.61
CA THR A 235 -13.40 -2.77 5.05
C THR A 235 -12.51 -3.95 5.41
N THR A 236 -12.73 -5.11 4.79
CA THR A 236 -11.90 -6.30 4.98
C THR A 236 -10.48 -6.09 4.45
N LEU A 237 -10.36 -5.42 3.30
CA LEU A 237 -9.08 -5.00 2.71
C LEU A 237 -8.31 -4.11 3.66
N PHE A 238 -8.98 -3.13 4.27
CA PHE A 238 -8.41 -2.27 5.30
C PHE A 238 -7.89 -3.09 6.48
N THR A 239 -8.76 -3.88 7.13
CA THR A 239 -8.37 -4.65 8.32
C THR A 239 -7.19 -5.56 8.01
N LYS A 240 -7.21 -6.27 6.87
CA LYS A 240 -6.08 -7.14 6.49
C LYS A 240 -4.82 -6.35 6.14
N SER A 241 -4.94 -5.21 5.46
CA SER A 241 -3.76 -4.40 5.07
C SER A 241 -3.09 -3.75 6.28
N TYR A 242 -3.91 -3.27 7.22
CA TYR A 242 -3.47 -2.70 8.49
C TYR A 242 -2.76 -3.73 9.36
N MET A 243 -3.32 -4.94 9.44
CA MET A 243 -2.80 -6.03 10.27
C MET A 243 -1.56 -6.73 9.71
N LEU A 244 -1.23 -6.52 8.43
CA LEU A 244 -0.05 -7.15 7.82
C LEU A 244 1.19 -6.32 8.16
N ALA A 245 2.10 -6.90 8.95
CA ALA A 245 3.44 -6.38 9.20
C ALA A 245 4.18 -5.99 7.91
N GLY A 246 5.03 -4.95 7.97
CA GLY A 246 5.97 -4.59 6.90
C GLY A 246 6.87 -5.75 6.48
N SER A 247 7.22 -5.82 5.19
CA SER A 247 8.29 -6.75 4.80
C SER A 247 9.63 -6.22 5.34
N ARG A 248 10.56 -7.10 5.74
CA ARG A 248 11.89 -6.67 6.23
C ARG A 248 12.61 -5.70 5.29
N ALA A 249 12.46 -5.89 3.98
CA ALA A 249 13.03 -5.00 2.98
C ALA A 249 12.39 -3.60 2.97
N GLN A 250 11.09 -3.50 3.26
CA GLN A 250 10.39 -2.22 3.41
C GLN A 250 10.82 -1.50 4.69
N GLU A 251 11.05 -2.25 5.77
CA GLU A 251 11.57 -1.68 7.03
C GLU A 251 12.97 -1.10 6.84
N TYR A 252 13.90 -1.84 6.24
CA TYR A 252 15.25 -1.33 5.95
C TYR A 252 15.23 -0.13 4.99
N GLU A 253 14.30 -0.13 4.03
CA GLU A 253 14.10 1.00 3.11
C GLU A 253 13.59 2.24 3.86
N ALA A 254 12.65 2.05 4.79
CA ALA A 254 12.11 3.12 5.63
C ALA A 254 13.13 3.68 6.62
N ASP A 255 13.90 2.80 7.29
CA ASP A 255 15.02 3.21 8.16
C ASP A 255 16.04 4.05 7.40
N LYS A 256 16.56 3.51 6.29
CA LYS A 256 17.67 4.14 5.55
C LYS A 256 17.28 5.52 5.05
N TYR A 257 16.18 5.63 4.32
CA TYR A 257 15.76 6.93 3.80
C TYR A 257 15.17 7.84 4.88
N GLY A 258 14.69 7.30 5.99
CA GLY A 258 14.24 8.09 7.14
C GLY A 258 15.41 8.84 7.77
N MET A 259 16.56 8.16 7.94
CA MET A 259 17.80 8.78 8.42
C MET A 259 18.31 9.88 7.47
N TYR A 260 18.25 9.67 6.15
CA TYR A 260 18.58 10.72 5.18
C TYR A 260 17.59 11.89 5.27
N LEU A 261 16.29 11.62 5.41
CA LEU A 261 15.27 12.65 5.56
C LEU A 261 15.49 13.48 6.83
N MET A 262 15.88 12.84 7.94
CA MET A 262 16.24 13.54 9.17
C MET A 262 17.43 14.47 8.95
N LYS A 263 18.51 13.95 8.35
CA LYS A 263 19.71 14.73 8.02
C LYS A 263 19.38 15.96 7.18
N ASP A 264 18.57 15.77 6.13
CA ASP A 264 18.21 16.81 5.17
C ASP A 264 17.33 17.92 5.78
N ASN A 265 16.72 17.67 6.94
CA ASN A 265 15.94 18.62 7.72
C ASN A 265 16.66 19.10 9.00
N GLY A 266 17.93 18.69 9.22
CA GLY A 266 18.74 19.15 10.35
C GLY A 266 18.52 18.39 11.66
N TYR A 267 17.77 17.29 11.66
CA TYR A 267 17.64 16.40 12.81
C TYR A 267 18.80 15.41 12.89
N ASN A 268 19.16 14.96 14.10
CA ASN A 268 20.26 14.02 14.31
C ASN A 268 19.85 12.57 13.92
N PRO A 269 20.40 11.99 12.82
CA PRO A 269 20.01 10.66 12.35
C PRO A 269 20.37 9.53 13.33
N LYS A 270 21.27 9.79 14.29
CA LYS A 270 21.60 8.85 15.38
C LYS A 270 20.36 8.48 16.21
N ALA A 271 19.32 9.31 16.22
CA ALA A 271 18.07 8.99 16.90
C ALA A 271 17.30 7.80 16.29
N ALA A 272 17.59 7.42 15.03
CA ALA A 272 17.07 6.18 14.46
C ALA A 272 17.67 4.93 15.13
N LEU A 273 18.91 4.99 15.63
CA LEU A 273 19.53 3.90 16.38
C LEU A 273 18.94 3.84 17.79
N TRP A 274 18.77 5.01 18.44
CA TRP A 274 18.05 5.11 19.71
C TRP A 274 16.66 4.49 19.64
N LEU A 275 15.92 4.76 18.56
CA LEU A 275 14.58 4.20 18.36
C LEU A 275 14.60 2.67 18.31
N GLN A 276 15.55 2.06 17.60
CA GLN A 276 15.68 0.60 17.55
C GLN A 276 16.03 0.02 18.93
N GLU A 277 16.96 0.64 19.66
CA GLU A 277 17.30 0.19 21.02
C GLU A 277 16.14 0.37 22.01
N PHE A 278 15.38 1.46 21.88
CA PHE A 278 14.16 1.69 22.64
C PHE A 278 13.14 0.57 22.42
N LEU A 279 12.90 0.19 21.17
CA LEU A 279 11.97 -0.89 20.82
C LEU A 279 12.47 -2.26 21.33
N ILE A 280 13.77 -2.56 21.17
CA ILE A 280 14.38 -3.81 21.67
C ILE A 280 14.24 -3.90 23.20
N LYS A 281 14.51 -2.80 23.92
CA LYS A 281 14.41 -2.76 25.37
C LYS A 281 12.96 -3.01 25.83
N ARG A 282 11.99 -2.35 25.19
CA ARG A 282 10.57 -2.57 25.47
C ARG A 282 10.15 -4.01 25.19
N GLU A 283 10.58 -4.59 24.07
CA GLU A 283 10.31 -5.99 23.73
C GLU A 283 10.83 -6.94 24.83
N LEU A 284 12.06 -6.73 25.32
CA LEU A 284 12.65 -7.56 26.38
C LEU A 284 11.91 -7.44 27.73
N GLU A 285 11.42 -6.24 28.05
CA GLU A 285 10.66 -5.95 29.28
C GLU A 285 9.22 -6.47 29.24
N THR A 286 8.75 -6.96 28.09
CA THR A 286 7.39 -7.47 27.94
C THR A 286 7.32 -8.97 28.25
N SER A 287 6.28 -9.44 28.96
CA SER A 287 6.05 -10.87 29.23
C SER A 287 5.99 -11.70 27.95
N ASP A 288 6.50 -12.94 27.95
CA ASP A 288 6.63 -13.77 26.73
C ASP A 288 5.31 -14.04 25.96
N TRP A 289 4.17 -14.10 26.66
CA TRP A 289 2.86 -14.23 26.00
C TRP A 289 2.43 -12.93 25.31
N ILE A 290 2.82 -11.79 25.88
CA ILE A 290 2.59 -10.45 25.30
C ILE A 290 3.60 -10.20 24.18
N LYS A 291 4.84 -10.71 24.25
CA LYS A 291 5.79 -10.68 23.12
C LYS A 291 5.21 -11.35 21.88
N LYS A 292 4.58 -12.52 22.02
CA LYS A 292 3.91 -13.21 20.91
C LYS A 292 2.75 -12.40 20.32
N ILE A 293 2.05 -11.63 21.15
CA ILE A 293 1.00 -10.70 20.70
C ILE A 293 1.64 -9.49 20.00
N TYR A 294 2.67 -8.87 20.58
CA TYR A 294 3.39 -7.77 19.94
C TYR A 294 4.08 -8.16 18.64
N GLU A 295 4.62 -9.37 18.49
CA GLU A 295 5.16 -9.85 17.21
C GLU A 295 4.07 -10.07 16.17
N PHE A 296 2.90 -10.54 16.60
CA PHE A 296 1.73 -10.77 15.73
C PHE A 296 1.05 -9.46 15.30
N PHE A 297 1.05 -8.44 16.16
CA PHE A 297 0.44 -7.13 15.93
C PHE A 297 1.46 -6.01 15.62
N SER A 298 2.77 -6.28 15.63
CA SER A 298 3.79 -5.31 15.24
C SER A 298 3.66 -5.02 13.76
N THR A 299 3.32 -3.78 13.46
CA THR A 299 3.36 -3.25 12.10
C THR A 299 4.79 -3.28 11.52
N HIS A 300 5.83 -3.34 12.37
CA HIS A 300 7.25 -3.24 11.99
C HIS A 300 8.16 -4.31 12.65
N PRO A 301 8.47 -5.44 11.97
CA PRO A 301 9.25 -6.53 12.56
C PRO A 301 10.79 -6.31 12.51
N GLY A 302 11.53 -6.89 13.47
CA GLY A 302 12.96 -7.18 13.33
C GLY A 302 13.97 -6.13 13.84
N ALA A 303 13.69 -5.49 14.97
CA ALA A 303 14.50 -4.38 15.51
C ALA A 303 16.02 -4.68 15.63
N LYS A 304 16.42 -5.89 16.09
CA LYS A 304 17.86 -6.25 16.22
C LYS A 304 18.62 -6.20 14.91
N ASN A 305 18.05 -6.72 13.82
CA ASN A 305 18.72 -6.73 12.52
C ASN A 305 18.74 -5.33 11.89
N ARG A 306 17.75 -4.50 12.21
CA ARG A 306 17.64 -3.11 11.75
C ARG A 306 18.68 -2.21 12.43
N LEU A 307 18.97 -2.43 13.72
CA LEU A 307 19.96 -1.65 14.45
C LEU A 307 21.34 -1.66 13.76
N GLU A 308 21.82 -2.81 13.31
CA GLU A 308 23.11 -2.91 12.61
C GLU A 308 23.08 -2.18 11.27
N LYS A 309 21.99 -2.31 10.50
CA LYS A 309 21.82 -1.55 9.24
C LYS A 309 21.70 -0.05 9.44
N ASN A 310 21.14 0.38 10.56
CA ASN A 310 21.06 1.79 10.93
C ASN A 310 22.45 2.32 11.32
N ARG A 311 23.31 1.52 11.98
CA ARG A 311 24.72 1.87 12.21
C ARG A 311 25.48 2.05 10.90
N GLU A 312 25.36 1.11 9.97
CA GLU A 312 25.95 1.24 8.63
C GLU A 312 25.50 2.52 7.93
N THR A 313 24.18 2.81 7.96
CA THR A 313 23.62 4.01 7.33
C THR A 313 24.09 5.30 8.01
N LEU A 314 24.25 5.30 9.34
CA LEU A 314 24.78 6.46 10.07
C LEU A 314 26.21 6.77 9.63
N ASN A 315 27.05 5.74 9.54
CA ASN A 315 28.43 5.90 9.07
C ASN A 315 28.46 6.44 7.63
N GLU A 316 27.62 5.92 6.72
CA GLU A 316 27.49 6.45 5.35
C GLU A 316 27.11 7.95 5.34
N ILE A 317 26.23 8.36 6.25
CA ILE A 317 25.75 9.74 6.37
C ILE A 317 26.86 10.66 6.87
N GLU A 318 27.64 10.21 7.86
CA GLU A 318 28.74 10.95 8.48
C GLU A 318 29.94 11.08 7.56
N GLU A 319 30.32 10.01 6.84
CA GLU A 319 31.42 10.05 5.86
C GLU A 319 31.14 11.05 4.73
N LYS A 320 29.89 11.11 4.24
CA LYS A 320 29.46 12.12 3.25
C LYS A 320 29.43 13.56 3.78
N LYS A 321 29.66 13.77 5.07
CA LYS A 321 29.78 15.11 5.68
C LYS A 321 31.22 15.66 5.59
N VAL A 322 32.20 14.80 5.28
CA VAL A 322 33.65 15.10 5.30
C VAL A 322 34.21 15.43 3.91
N LEU A 323 33.43 15.20 2.83
CA LEU A 323 33.77 15.56 1.44
C LEU A 323 33.11 16.88 1.03
#